data_AF-A0A672LAC5-F1
#
_entry.id   AF-A0A672LAC5-F1
#
_cell.length_a   1.000
_cell.length_b   1.000
_cell.length_c   1.000
_cell.angle_alpha   90.00
_cell.angle_beta   90.00
_cell.angle_gamma   90.00
#
_symmetry.space_group_name_H-M   'P 1'
#
loop_
_entity.id
_entity.type
_entity.pdbx_description
1 polymer ?
#
loop_
_entity_poly.entity_id
_entity_poly.type
_entity_poly.pdbx_seq_one_letter_code
_entity_poly.pdbx_strand_id
1 'polypeptide(L)'
;FPAVQRGRIPPSHAGISPASMPVSELISQLLRAEPYPNSRYGAQCGQQLAGGNSSVMGIDNICELAARLLFSTIEWVRNIPYFPDLPVSEQVALLRLSWSELFILNAAQSALPLHTAPLLAAAGFHSSPMPADRVVSFMDQVRVFQDQVDKLTRLQVDSAEYSCLKAIALFSPDACGLSDPAHIESLQEKAQVALTEYERMQYPGHPQRFGRLLLRLPALRAVPANLISQLFFMRLVGKTPIETLIRDMQLVPVSHLRLLP
;
A
#
# COMPACT_ATOMS: atom_id res chain seq x y z
N PHE A 1 -45.72 -27.99 -49.28
CA PHE A 1 -44.43 -28.20 -48.57
C PHE A 1 -43.29 -27.66 -49.43
N PRO A 2 -42.61 -26.60 -48.99
CA PRO A 2 -41.15 -26.58 -49.11
C PRO A 2 -40.49 -26.28 -47.76
N ALA A 3 -39.46 -27.04 -47.42
CA ALA A 3 -38.69 -26.93 -46.18
C ALA A 3 -37.57 -25.89 -46.35
N VAL A 4 -37.48 -24.99 -45.36
CA VAL A 4 -36.49 -23.92 -45.25
C VAL A 4 -35.17 -24.52 -44.74
N GLN A 5 -34.10 -24.41 -45.52
CA GLN A 5 -32.72 -24.63 -45.06
C GLN A 5 -32.32 -23.50 -44.11
N ARG A 6 -32.31 -23.78 -42.80
CA ARG A 6 -31.67 -22.92 -41.79
C ARG A 6 -30.17 -23.20 -41.78
N GLY A 7 -29.40 -22.18 -42.14
CA GLY A 7 -27.94 -22.16 -42.09
C GLY A 7 -27.40 -22.47 -40.69
N ARG A 8 -26.33 -23.27 -40.67
CA ARG A 8 -25.54 -23.60 -39.50
C ARG A 8 -24.58 -22.44 -39.23
N ILE A 9 -24.77 -21.72 -38.13
CA ILE A 9 -23.83 -20.70 -37.65
C ILE A 9 -22.74 -21.42 -36.84
N PRO A 10 -21.44 -21.20 -37.10
CA PRO A 10 -20.36 -21.74 -36.27
C PRO A 10 -20.35 -21.03 -34.90
N PRO A 11 -19.97 -21.71 -33.79
CA PRO A 11 -19.88 -21.04 -32.51
C PRO A 11 -18.73 -20.03 -32.55
N SER A 12 -19.10 -18.76 -32.41
CA SER A 12 -18.19 -17.65 -32.16
C SER A 12 -17.39 -17.97 -30.90
N HIS A 13 -16.07 -18.11 -31.01
CA HIS A 13 -15.19 -18.04 -29.86
C HIS A 13 -15.40 -16.65 -29.22
N ALA A 14 -16.15 -16.61 -28.12
CA ALA A 14 -16.25 -15.43 -27.29
C ALA A 14 -14.84 -15.13 -26.78
N GLY A 15 -14.25 -14.05 -27.28
CA GLY A 15 -13.05 -13.47 -26.70
C GLY A 15 -13.33 -13.18 -25.24
N ILE A 16 -12.65 -13.90 -24.36
CA ILE A 16 -12.61 -13.56 -22.94
C ILE A 16 -11.89 -12.22 -22.88
N SER A 17 -12.63 -11.15 -22.58
CA SER A 17 -12.03 -9.87 -22.24
C SER A 17 -11.05 -10.10 -21.08
N PRO A 18 -9.82 -9.54 -21.12
CA PRO A 18 -8.84 -9.70 -20.03
C PRO A 18 -9.37 -9.19 -18.67
N ALA A 19 -10.47 -8.45 -18.65
CA ALA A 19 -11.10 -7.91 -17.44
C ALA A 19 -11.92 -8.92 -16.59
N SER A 20 -11.99 -10.21 -16.92
CA SER A 20 -12.84 -11.16 -16.16
C SER A 20 -12.20 -12.53 -15.89
N MET A 21 -10.88 -12.62 -15.84
CA MET A 21 -10.22 -13.84 -15.36
C MET A 21 -10.43 -13.97 -13.84
N PRO A 22 -10.83 -15.15 -13.33
CA PRO A 22 -11.10 -15.33 -11.91
C PRO A 22 -9.80 -15.16 -11.12
N VAL A 23 -9.83 -14.23 -10.16
CA VAL A 23 -8.75 -14.07 -9.17
C VAL A 23 -8.83 -15.19 -8.13
N SER A 24 -7.68 -15.58 -7.55
CA SER A 24 -7.64 -16.51 -6.42
C SER A 24 -8.54 -16.01 -5.28
N GLU A 25 -9.12 -16.94 -4.52
CA GLU A 25 -9.98 -16.61 -3.36
C GLU A 25 -9.24 -15.71 -2.36
N LEU A 26 -7.94 -15.97 -2.14
CA LEU A 26 -7.12 -15.13 -1.27
C LEU A 26 -7.08 -13.68 -1.78
N ILE A 27 -6.80 -13.46 -3.07
CA ILE A 27 -6.76 -12.12 -3.67
C ILE A 27 -8.13 -11.44 -3.56
N SER A 28 -9.21 -12.18 -3.80
CA SER A 28 -10.57 -11.68 -3.64
C SER A 28 -10.83 -11.18 -2.22
N GLN A 29 -10.41 -11.95 -1.21
CA GLN A 29 -10.54 -11.58 0.20
C GLN A 29 -9.69 -10.35 0.54
N LEU A 30 -8.43 -10.30 0.07
CA LEU A 30 -7.55 -9.15 0.29
C LEU A 30 -8.11 -7.86 -0.33
N LEU A 31 -8.70 -7.95 -1.53
CA LEU A 31 -9.34 -6.81 -2.20
C LEU A 31 -10.61 -6.35 -1.49
N ARG A 32 -11.40 -7.27 -0.94
CA ARG A 32 -12.61 -6.94 -0.16
C ARG A 32 -12.29 -6.28 1.17
N ALA A 33 -11.11 -6.52 1.72
CA ALA A 33 -10.64 -5.91 2.96
C ALA A 33 -10.21 -4.43 2.79
N GLU A 34 -10.08 -3.92 1.56
CA GLU A 34 -9.70 -2.53 1.31
C GLU A 34 -10.79 -1.57 1.80
N PRO A 35 -10.51 -0.72 2.80
CA PRO A 35 -11.54 0.12 3.44
C PRO A 35 -12.05 1.25 2.53
N TYR A 36 -11.26 1.66 1.53
CA TYR A 36 -11.65 2.71 0.60
C TYR A 36 -11.42 2.27 -0.86
N PRO A 37 -12.42 2.36 -1.74
CA PRO A 37 -12.21 2.12 -3.17
C PRO A 37 -11.27 3.19 -3.75
N ASN A 38 -10.23 2.73 -4.48
CA ASN A 38 -9.14 3.52 -5.09
C ASN A 38 -9.61 4.81 -5.80
N SER A 39 -10.84 4.84 -6.34
CA SER A 39 -11.37 5.97 -7.08
C SER A 39 -11.52 7.27 -6.28
N ARG A 40 -11.65 7.26 -4.94
CA ARG A 40 -11.89 8.51 -4.20
C ARG A 40 -10.64 9.35 -4.00
N TYR A 41 -9.48 8.75 -3.74
CA TYR A 41 -8.24 9.48 -3.44
C TYR A 41 -7.56 9.99 -4.72
N GLY A 42 -7.47 9.15 -5.75
CA GLY A 42 -6.91 9.53 -7.05
C GLY A 42 -7.77 10.56 -7.81
N ALA A 43 -9.11 10.47 -7.72
CA ALA A 43 -9.99 11.43 -8.38
C ALA A 43 -10.01 12.79 -7.69
N GLN A 44 -9.87 12.87 -6.36
CA GLN A 44 -9.75 14.15 -5.65
C GLN A 44 -8.44 14.87 -6.02
N CYS A 45 -7.30 14.16 -6.01
CA CYS A 45 -6.04 14.73 -6.50
C CYS A 45 -6.11 15.10 -7.99
N GLY A 46 -6.69 14.23 -8.82
CA GLY A 46 -6.80 14.43 -10.27
C GLY A 46 -7.72 15.58 -10.69
N GLN A 47 -8.87 15.76 -10.02
CA GLN A 47 -9.77 16.90 -10.27
C GLN A 47 -9.16 18.23 -9.83
N GLN A 48 -8.40 18.27 -8.72
CA GLN A 48 -7.70 19.47 -8.28
C GLN A 48 -6.54 19.87 -9.18
N LEU A 49 -5.92 18.93 -9.90
CA LEU A 49 -4.89 19.20 -10.91
C LEU A 49 -5.47 19.59 -12.28
N ALA A 50 -6.69 19.14 -12.62
CA ALA A 50 -7.34 19.41 -13.90
C ALA A 50 -8.13 20.73 -13.94
N GLY A 51 -8.58 21.26 -12.79
CA GLY A 51 -9.08 22.63 -12.69
C GLY A 51 -7.91 23.60 -12.55
N GLY A 52 -7.81 24.61 -13.41
CA GLY A 52 -6.66 25.53 -13.57
C GLY A 52 -6.18 26.36 -12.37
N ASN A 53 -6.50 25.97 -11.14
CA ASN A 53 -5.81 26.40 -9.93
C ASN A 53 -4.90 25.27 -9.46
N SER A 54 -3.63 25.33 -9.81
CA SER A 54 -2.55 24.55 -9.18
C SER A 54 -2.32 24.99 -7.74
N SER A 55 -3.37 25.04 -6.92
CA SER A 55 -3.25 25.24 -5.49
C SER A 55 -2.48 24.05 -4.95
N VAL A 56 -1.17 24.26 -4.74
CA VAL A 56 -0.31 23.41 -3.91
C VAL A 56 -1.17 22.89 -2.77
N MET A 57 -1.43 21.59 -2.72
CA MET A 57 -2.16 21.01 -1.60
C MET A 57 -1.46 21.49 -0.33
N GLY A 58 -2.21 22.15 0.57
CA GLY A 58 -1.66 22.65 1.81
C GLY A 58 -0.98 21.53 2.58
N ILE A 59 0.08 21.85 3.31
CA ILE A 59 0.88 20.86 4.05
C ILE A 59 0.00 20.06 5.02
N ASP A 60 -0.99 20.71 5.64
CA ASP A 60 -1.95 20.07 6.54
C ASP A 60 -2.79 19.01 5.80
N ASN A 61 -3.17 19.26 4.55
CA ASN A 61 -3.89 18.30 3.70
C ASN A 61 -3.03 17.07 3.35
N ILE A 62 -1.71 17.23 3.20
CA ILE A 62 -0.78 16.11 2.93
C ILE A 62 -0.60 15.25 4.19
N CYS A 63 -0.44 15.87 5.36
CA CYS A 63 -0.30 15.14 6.63
C CYS A 63 -1.59 14.40 6.98
N GLU A 64 -2.75 15.04 6.79
CA GLU A 64 -4.07 14.41 6.98
C GLU A 64 -4.25 13.21 6.04
N LEU A 65 -3.92 13.37 4.76
CA LEU A 65 -3.99 12.27 3.79
C LEU A 65 -3.06 11.12 4.19
N ALA A 66 -1.83 11.40 4.63
CA ALA A 66 -0.92 10.39 5.15
C ALA A 66 -1.47 9.68 6.39
N ALA A 67 -2.10 10.41 7.32
CA ALA A 67 -2.79 9.80 8.47
C ALA A 67 -3.89 8.85 8.02
N ARG A 68 -4.73 9.27 7.06
CA ARG A 68 -5.78 8.43 6.49
C ARG A 68 -5.23 7.17 5.82
N LEU A 69 -4.07 7.25 5.14
CA LEU A 69 -3.40 6.06 4.57
C LEU A 69 -2.89 5.11 5.66
N LEU A 70 -2.34 5.64 6.76
CA LEU A 70 -1.93 4.82 7.89
C LEU A 70 -3.15 4.15 8.55
N PHE A 71 -4.23 4.87 8.80
CA PHE A 71 -5.47 4.29 9.32
C PHE A 71 -6.06 3.25 8.38
N SER A 72 -6.07 3.53 7.07
CA SER A 72 -6.48 2.57 6.03
C SER A 72 -5.66 1.29 6.09
N THR A 73 -4.36 1.38 6.36
CA THR A 73 -3.48 0.21 6.54
C THR A 73 -3.94 -0.61 7.74
N ILE A 74 -4.20 0.05 8.87
CA ILE A 74 -4.61 -0.60 10.11
C ILE A 74 -6.01 -1.22 10.01
N GLU A 75 -6.94 -0.58 9.31
CA GLU A 75 -8.26 -1.16 9.05
C GLU A 75 -8.15 -2.34 8.08
N TRP A 76 -7.32 -2.24 7.04
CA TRP A 76 -7.12 -3.33 6.08
C TRP A 76 -6.59 -4.61 6.77
N VAL A 77 -5.53 -4.52 7.59
CA VAL A 77 -4.96 -5.71 8.24
C VAL A 77 -5.94 -6.42 9.18
N ARG A 78 -6.94 -5.73 9.72
CA ARG A 78 -7.97 -6.35 10.57
C ARG A 78 -9.04 -7.10 9.79
N ASN A 79 -9.12 -6.88 8.49
CA ASN A 79 -10.16 -7.46 7.63
C ASN A 79 -9.62 -8.50 6.65
N ILE A 80 -8.29 -8.67 6.54
CA ILE A 80 -7.68 -9.73 5.73
C ILE A 80 -7.79 -11.10 6.43
N PRO A 81 -7.76 -12.21 5.68
CA PRO A 81 -7.72 -13.55 6.27
C PRO A 81 -6.45 -13.77 7.11
N TYR A 82 -6.57 -14.67 8.09
CA TYR A 82 -5.49 -15.16 8.98
C TYR A 82 -4.94 -14.15 10.00
N PHE A 83 -4.78 -12.87 9.62
CA PHE A 83 -4.19 -11.87 10.53
C PHE A 83 -4.99 -11.64 11.82
N PRO A 84 -6.33 -11.51 11.79
CA PRO A 84 -7.13 -11.31 13.00
C PRO A 84 -7.09 -12.52 13.96
N ASP A 85 -6.76 -13.70 13.45
CA ASP A 85 -6.68 -14.94 14.22
C ASP A 85 -5.36 -15.05 15.00
N LEU A 86 -4.36 -14.22 14.65
CA LEU A 86 -3.07 -14.19 15.34
C LEU A 86 -3.20 -13.54 16.74
N PRO A 87 -2.35 -13.92 17.71
CA PRO A 87 -2.28 -13.21 18.99
C PRO A 87 -2.01 -11.72 18.80
N VAL A 88 -2.65 -10.85 19.58
CA VAL A 88 -2.50 -9.39 19.47
C VAL A 88 -1.04 -8.95 19.60
N SER A 89 -0.24 -9.65 20.42
CA SER A 89 1.21 -9.41 20.54
C SER A 89 1.95 -9.61 19.21
N GLU A 90 1.58 -10.64 18.45
CA GLU A 90 2.15 -10.96 17.14
C GLU A 90 1.64 -10.01 16.06
N GLN A 91 0.34 -9.66 16.08
CA GLN A 91 -0.22 -8.63 15.20
C GLN A 91 0.55 -7.31 15.33
N VAL A 92 0.82 -6.89 16.57
CA VAL A 92 1.60 -5.68 16.86
C VAL A 92 3.05 -5.84 16.42
N ALA A 93 3.68 -7.02 16.62
CA ALA A 93 5.05 -7.27 16.18
C ALA A 93 5.20 -7.16 14.65
N LEU A 94 4.30 -7.80 13.89
CA LEU A 94 4.28 -7.77 12.42
C LEU A 94 4.09 -6.34 11.89
N LEU A 95 3.16 -5.60 12.48
CA LEU A 95 2.90 -4.21 12.09
C LEU A 95 4.05 -3.28 12.45
N ARG A 96 4.69 -3.44 13.61
CA ARG A 96 5.86 -2.64 13.99
C ARG A 96 7.01 -2.82 13.01
N LEU A 97 7.18 -4.03 12.47
CA LEU A 97 8.19 -4.31 11.45
C LEU A 97 7.82 -3.71 10.09
N SER A 98 6.56 -3.83 9.67
CA SER A 98 6.17 -3.62 8.27
C SER A 98 5.41 -2.32 7.98
N TRP A 99 5.02 -1.52 8.99
CA TRP A 99 4.15 -0.36 8.78
C TRP A 99 4.68 0.65 7.75
N SER A 100 6.00 0.85 7.73
CA SER A 100 6.64 1.79 6.81
C SER A 100 6.57 1.30 5.36
N GLU A 101 6.80 0.00 5.12
CA GLU A 101 6.64 -0.62 3.80
C GLU A 101 5.18 -0.54 3.33
N LEU A 102 4.23 -0.86 4.22
CA LEU A 102 2.80 -0.77 3.93
C LEU A 102 2.36 0.67 3.62
N PHE A 103 2.90 1.66 4.35
CA PHE A 103 2.64 3.06 4.08
C PHE A 103 3.13 3.47 2.69
N ILE A 104 4.34 3.06 2.29
CA ILE A 104 4.89 3.37 0.96
C ILE A 104 4.03 2.74 -0.15
N LEU A 105 3.60 1.49 0.02
CA LEU A 105 2.70 0.80 -0.91
C LEU A 105 1.37 1.57 -1.05
N ASN A 106 0.76 2.00 0.06
CA ASN A 106 -0.47 2.78 0.04
C ASN A 106 -0.29 4.19 -0.54
N ALA A 107 0.85 4.83 -0.28
CA ALA A 107 1.19 6.13 -0.87
C ALA A 107 1.29 6.05 -2.40
N ALA A 108 1.93 5.00 -2.92
CA ALA A 108 2.01 4.74 -4.35
C ALA A 108 0.63 4.41 -4.94
N GLN A 109 -0.10 3.49 -4.32
CA GLN A 109 -1.45 3.08 -4.76
C GLN A 109 -2.44 4.25 -4.79
N SER A 110 -2.34 5.18 -3.84
CA SER A 110 -3.25 6.34 -3.72
C SER A 110 -2.77 7.58 -4.46
N ALA A 111 -1.62 7.51 -5.14
CA ALA A 111 -0.98 8.64 -5.81
C ALA A 111 -0.78 9.86 -4.87
N LEU A 112 -0.26 9.62 -3.66
CA LEU A 112 0.03 10.66 -2.68
C LEU A 112 0.96 11.73 -3.31
N PRO A 113 0.61 13.03 -3.30
CA PRO A 113 1.47 14.06 -3.85
C PRO A 113 2.73 14.28 -3.00
N LEU A 114 3.89 13.89 -3.54
CA LEU A 114 5.18 13.91 -2.85
C LEU A 114 6.10 15.02 -3.36
N HIS A 115 5.63 16.27 -3.41
CA HIS A 115 6.50 17.39 -3.79
C HIS A 115 7.50 17.74 -2.67
N THR A 116 8.77 17.93 -3.03
CA THR A 116 9.86 18.14 -2.07
C THR A 116 9.64 19.34 -1.16
N ALA A 117 9.20 20.49 -1.70
CA ALA A 117 9.01 21.70 -0.89
C ALA A 117 7.93 21.55 0.21
N PRO A 118 6.70 21.04 -0.09
CA PRO A 118 5.71 20.71 0.93
C PRO A 118 6.20 19.70 1.98
N LEU A 119 6.94 18.66 1.56
CA LEU A 119 7.48 17.65 2.48
C LEU A 119 8.51 18.23 3.45
N LEU A 120 9.42 19.08 2.96
CA LEU A 120 10.41 19.76 3.81
C LEU A 120 9.76 20.72 4.80
N ALA A 121 8.73 21.45 4.35
CA ALA A 121 7.96 22.33 5.20
C ALA A 121 7.17 21.54 6.26
N ALA A 122 6.61 20.37 5.92
CA ALA A 122 5.95 19.46 6.86
C ALA A 122 6.90 18.96 7.96
N ALA A 123 8.15 18.67 7.59
CA ALA A 123 9.19 18.20 8.50
C ALA A 123 9.81 19.31 9.39
N GLY A 124 9.32 20.56 9.30
CA GLY A 124 9.73 21.64 10.20
C GLY A 124 11.11 22.25 9.92
N PHE A 125 11.68 22.04 8.73
CA PHE A 125 13.02 22.54 8.34
C PHE A 125 13.13 24.07 8.26
N HIS A 126 12.05 24.81 8.51
CA HIS A 126 12.04 26.27 8.57
C HIS A 126 12.39 26.84 9.96
N SER A 127 12.68 26.02 10.98
CA SER A 127 12.63 26.46 12.39
C SER A 127 13.94 26.44 13.19
N SER A 128 15.09 25.98 12.65
CA SER A 128 16.40 26.07 13.32
C SER A 128 17.56 25.89 12.34
N PRO A 129 18.69 26.59 12.47
CA PRO A 129 19.88 26.33 11.66
C PRO A 129 20.39 24.90 11.95
N MET A 130 20.24 24.03 10.96
CA MET A 130 20.80 22.68 10.95
C MET A 130 22.16 22.71 10.23
N PRO A 131 23.14 21.88 10.65
CA PRO A 131 24.37 21.71 9.89
C PRO A 131 24.07 21.25 8.46
N ALA A 132 24.77 21.80 7.47
CA ALA A 132 24.55 21.51 6.05
C ALA A 132 24.56 20.01 5.74
N ASP A 133 25.48 19.25 6.35
CA ASP A 133 25.60 17.79 6.16
C ASP A 133 24.33 17.04 6.58
N ARG A 134 23.65 17.49 7.64
CA ARG A 134 22.39 16.89 8.09
C ARG A 134 21.25 17.20 7.12
N VAL A 135 21.23 18.40 6.54
CA VAL A 135 20.26 18.78 5.51
C VAL A 135 20.45 17.92 4.27
N VAL A 136 21.68 17.76 3.80
CA VAL A 136 22.01 16.91 2.64
C VAL A 136 21.58 15.47 2.87
N SER A 137 21.98 14.88 4.00
CA SER A 137 21.61 13.51 4.35
C SER A 137 20.09 13.31 4.40
N PHE A 138 19.35 14.25 4.99
CA PHE A 138 17.89 14.20 5.02
C PHE A 138 17.28 14.31 3.61
N MET A 139 17.78 15.22 2.78
CA MET A 139 17.31 15.38 1.40
C MET A 139 17.55 14.11 0.56
N ASP A 140 18.68 13.42 0.77
CA ASP A 140 18.94 12.15 0.10
C ASP A 140 17.97 11.05 0.56
N GLN A 141 17.62 11.01 1.85
CA GLN A 141 16.58 10.11 2.36
C GLN A 141 15.20 10.42 1.73
N VAL A 142 14.82 11.69 1.62
CA VAL A 142 13.57 12.11 0.94
C VAL A 142 13.56 11.66 -0.52
N ARG A 143 14.68 11.81 -1.23
CA ARG A 143 14.82 11.35 -2.63
C ARG A 143 14.67 9.84 -2.75
N VAL A 144 15.27 9.06 -1.84
CA VAL A 144 15.12 7.59 -1.83
C VAL A 144 13.66 7.20 -1.63
N PHE A 145 12.95 7.85 -0.71
CA PHE A 145 11.52 7.62 -0.50
C PHE A 145 10.67 7.95 -1.75
N GLN A 146 10.85 9.13 -2.33
CA GLN A 146 10.18 9.55 -3.57
C GLN A 146 10.46 8.55 -4.72
N ASP A 147 11.71 8.13 -4.88
CA ASP A 147 12.10 7.17 -5.92
C ASP A 147 11.46 5.79 -5.74
N GLN A 148 11.28 5.31 -4.50
CA GLN A 148 10.55 4.04 -4.28
C GLN A 148 9.09 4.14 -4.71
N VAL A 149 8.41 5.24 -4.37
CA VAL A 149 7.01 5.49 -4.78
C VAL A 149 6.90 5.59 -6.30
N ASP A 150 7.79 6.36 -6.93
CA ASP A 150 7.82 6.50 -8.38
C ASP A 150 8.10 5.18 -9.11
N LYS A 151 8.98 4.32 -8.56
CA LYS A 151 9.27 2.99 -9.14
C LYS A 151 8.05 2.08 -9.10
N LEU A 152 7.23 2.13 -8.04
CA LEU A 152 5.97 1.40 -7.96
C LEU A 152 4.98 1.93 -9.02
N THR A 153 4.82 3.25 -9.11
CA THR A 153 3.95 3.89 -10.11
C THR A 153 4.35 3.54 -11.54
N ARG A 154 5.64 3.59 -11.87
CA ARG A 154 6.16 3.22 -13.21
C ARG A 154 6.01 1.74 -13.54
N LEU A 155 5.93 0.87 -12.53
CA LEU A 155 5.66 -0.56 -12.73
C LEU A 155 4.18 -0.82 -13.09
N GLN A 156 3.31 0.19 -12.96
CA GLN A 156 1.87 0.09 -13.19
C GLN A 156 1.28 -1.05 -12.37
N VAL A 157 1.56 -1.05 -11.07
CA VAL A 157 1.05 -2.05 -10.14
C VAL A 157 -0.47 -1.86 -10.00
N ASP A 158 -1.22 -2.92 -10.22
CA ASP A 158 -2.67 -2.96 -10.09
C ASP A 158 -3.11 -3.25 -8.64
N SER A 159 -4.42 -3.19 -8.39
CA SER A 159 -4.96 -3.38 -7.04
C SER A 159 -4.68 -4.76 -6.46
N ALA A 160 -4.75 -5.82 -7.26
CA ALA A 160 -4.54 -7.17 -6.78
C ALA A 160 -3.07 -7.41 -6.41
N GLU A 161 -2.16 -6.89 -7.23
CA GLU A 161 -0.72 -6.91 -6.96
C GLU A 161 -0.38 -6.10 -5.71
N TYR A 162 -0.95 -4.90 -5.52
CA TYR A 162 -0.76 -4.12 -4.29
C TYR A 162 -1.25 -4.89 -3.06
N SER A 163 -2.44 -5.49 -3.11
CA SER A 163 -2.96 -6.27 -1.99
C SER A 163 -2.07 -7.48 -1.66
N CYS A 164 -1.51 -8.16 -2.67
CA CYS A 164 -0.55 -9.24 -2.46
C CYS A 164 0.77 -8.73 -1.88
N LEU A 165 1.34 -7.66 -2.42
CA LEU A 165 2.58 -7.06 -1.91
C LEU A 165 2.44 -6.61 -0.46
N LYS A 166 1.29 -6.03 -0.09
CA LYS A 166 0.98 -5.68 1.30
C LYS A 166 0.93 -6.93 2.19
N ALA A 167 0.28 -8.01 1.75
CA ALA A 167 0.23 -9.25 2.51
C ALA A 167 1.62 -9.89 2.69
N ILE A 168 2.44 -9.90 1.64
CA ILE A 168 3.81 -10.45 1.68
C ILE A 168 4.71 -9.62 2.62
N ALA A 169 4.59 -8.28 2.58
CA ALA A 169 5.32 -7.39 3.48
C ALA A 169 4.89 -7.55 4.94
N LEU A 170 3.59 -7.74 5.17
CA LEU A 170 3.01 -7.89 6.51
C LEU A 170 3.39 -9.21 7.17
N PHE A 171 3.20 -10.33 6.48
CA PHE A 171 3.52 -11.66 6.99
C PHE A 171 5.01 -11.92 6.87
N SER A 172 5.82 -11.26 7.69
CA SER A 172 7.27 -11.45 7.73
C SER A 172 7.68 -12.34 8.91
N PRO A 173 8.34 -13.50 8.66
CA PRO A 173 8.80 -14.38 9.73
C PRO A 173 9.94 -13.77 10.56
N ASP A 174 10.53 -12.66 10.11
CA ASP A 174 11.61 -11.94 10.80
C ASP A 174 11.10 -11.06 11.96
N ALA A 175 9.78 -10.96 12.17
CA ALA A 175 9.23 -10.16 13.24
C ALA A 175 9.63 -10.71 14.62
N CYS A 176 10.16 -9.84 15.47
CA CYS A 176 10.57 -10.21 16.82
C CYS A 176 9.35 -10.48 17.72
N GLY A 177 9.32 -11.64 18.37
CA GLY A 177 8.23 -12.00 19.30
C GLY A 177 7.13 -12.88 18.72
N LEU A 178 7.36 -13.49 17.55
CA LEU A 178 6.50 -14.53 17.00
C LEU A 178 6.68 -15.86 17.75
N SER A 179 5.58 -16.54 18.04
CA SER A 179 5.59 -17.87 18.67
C SER A 179 5.90 -18.98 17.66
N ASP A 180 5.39 -18.83 16.43
CA ASP A 180 5.60 -19.77 15.32
C ASP A 180 5.95 -19.00 14.03
N PRO A 181 7.24 -18.67 13.82
CA PRO A 181 7.70 -18.02 12.59
C PRO A 181 7.41 -18.84 11.33
N ALA A 182 7.39 -20.17 11.40
CA ALA A 182 7.12 -21.04 10.26
C ALA A 182 5.65 -20.95 9.83
N HIS A 183 4.73 -20.77 10.77
CA HIS A 183 3.34 -20.44 10.44
C HIS A 183 3.24 -19.13 9.65
N ILE A 184 3.93 -18.07 10.10
CA ILE A 184 3.93 -16.77 9.40
C ILE A 184 4.56 -16.89 8.00
N GLU A 185 5.65 -17.64 7.87
CA GLU A 185 6.27 -17.95 6.57
C GLU A 185 5.26 -18.63 5.64
N SER A 186 4.50 -19.62 6.12
CA SER A 186 3.47 -20.28 5.32
C SER A 186 2.35 -19.33 4.85
N LEU A 187 2.01 -18.29 5.63
CA LEU A 187 1.06 -17.26 5.22
C LEU A 187 1.66 -16.35 4.14
N GLN A 188 2.95 -16.01 4.27
CA GLN A 188 3.69 -15.28 3.26
C GLN A 188 3.75 -16.03 1.93
N GLU A 189 4.07 -17.33 1.98
CA GLU A 189 4.14 -18.20 0.80
C GLU A 189 2.79 -18.29 0.08
N LYS A 190 1.68 -18.40 0.81
CA LYS A 190 0.33 -18.37 0.21
C LYS A 190 0.09 -17.10 -0.60
N ALA A 191 0.50 -15.94 -0.07
CA ALA A 191 0.38 -14.67 -0.79
C ALA A 191 1.29 -14.61 -2.02
N GLN A 192 2.51 -15.15 -1.94
CA GLN A 192 3.44 -15.25 -3.08
C GLN A 192 2.93 -16.19 -4.18
N VAL A 193 2.36 -17.35 -3.80
CA VAL A 193 1.74 -18.29 -4.75
C VAL A 193 0.57 -17.64 -5.45
N ALA A 194 -0.33 -17.00 -4.70
CA ALA A 194 -1.47 -16.28 -5.27
C ALA A 194 -1.03 -15.19 -6.25
N LEU A 195 0.00 -14.40 -5.90
CA LEU A 195 0.57 -13.41 -6.79
C LEU A 195 1.18 -14.06 -8.05
N THR A 196 1.94 -15.14 -7.91
CA THR A 196 2.55 -15.85 -9.05
C THR A 196 1.49 -16.35 -10.03
N GLU A 197 0.41 -16.95 -9.51
CA GLU A 197 -0.70 -17.43 -10.32
C GLU A 197 -1.42 -16.28 -11.04
N TYR A 198 -1.68 -15.19 -10.31
CA TYR A 198 -2.29 -13.98 -10.86
C TYR A 198 -1.45 -13.39 -11.99
N GLU A 199 -0.14 -13.25 -11.80
CA GLU A 199 0.79 -12.73 -12.81
C GLU A 199 0.79 -13.60 -14.07
N ARG A 200 0.81 -14.92 -13.91
CA ARG A 200 0.78 -15.87 -15.03
C ARG A 200 -0.51 -15.77 -15.83
N MET A 201 -1.62 -15.47 -15.17
CA MET A 201 -2.95 -15.37 -15.79
C MET A 201 -3.19 -13.99 -16.43
N GLN A 202 -2.90 -12.90 -15.73
CA GLN A 202 -3.19 -11.53 -16.18
C GLN A 202 -2.11 -10.94 -17.08
N TYR A 203 -0.85 -11.30 -16.85
CA TYR A 203 0.30 -10.76 -17.56
C TYR A 203 1.15 -11.85 -18.24
N PRO A 204 0.57 -12.74 -19.07
CA PRO A 204 1.30 -13.85 -19.70
C PRO A 204 2.47 -13.41 -20.59
N GLY A 205 2.42 -12.17 -21.12
CA GLY A 205 3.50 -11.57 -21.90
C GLY A 205 4.67 -11.01 -21.08
N HIS A 206 4.57 -10.99 -19.75
CA HIS A 206 5.58 -10.40 -18.85
C HIS A 206 6.05 -11.39 -17.78
N PRO A 207 6.72 -12.49 -18.15
CA PRO A 207 7.07 -13.56 -17.21
C PRO A 207 8.00 -13.11 -16.07
N GLN A 208 8.72 -11.99 -16.21
CA GLN A 208 9.58 -11.42 -15.17
C GLN A 208 8.84 -10.51 -14.19
N ARG A 209 7.53 -10.24 -14.39
CA ARG A 209 6.78 -9.25 -13.61
C ARG A 209 6.69 -9.61 -12.13
N PHE A 210 6.39 -10.87 -11.80
CA PHE A 210 6.43 -11.40 -10.43
C PHE A 210 7.75 -11.06 -9.71
N GLY A 211 8.90 -11.39 -10.33
CA GLY A 211 10.20 -11.10 -9.75
C GLY A 211 10.46 -9.60 -9.58
N ARG A 212 10.03 -8.78 -10.55
CA ARG A 212 10.15 -7.31 -10.46
C ARG A 212 9.33 -6.74 -9.31
N LEU A 213 8.14 -7.27 -9.07
CA LEU A 213 7.27 -6.87 -7.95
C LEU A 213 7.91 -7.25 -6.60
N LEU A 214 8.34 -8.51 -6.43
CA LEU A 214 8.98 -8.97 -5.19
C LEU A 214 10.25 -8.17 -4.86
N LEU A 215 11.07 -7.84 -5.86
CA LEU A 215 12.27 -7.02 -5.69
C LEU A 215 11.97 -5.58 -5.28
N ARG A 216 10.70 -5.16 -5.21
CA ARG A 216 10.34 -3.88 -4.59
C ARG A 216 10.37 -3.95 -3.07
N LEU A 217 9.92 -5.04 -2.46
CA LEU A 217 9.81 -5.14 -1.00
C LEU A 217 11.16 -4.87 -0.28
N PRO A 218 12.29 -5.51 -0.64
CA PRO A 218 13.57 -5.20 0.00
C PRO A 218 14.01 -3.75 -0.21
N ALA A 219 13.66 -3.13 -1.34
CA ALA A 219 13.99 -1.73 -1.61
C ALA A 219 13.14 -0.75 -0.81
N LEU A 220 11.92 -1.12 -0.40
CA LEU A 220 11.09 -0.32 0.50
C LEU A 220 11.73 -0.22 1.89
N ARG A 221 12.36 -1.30 2.38
CA ARG A 221 13.08 -1.33 3.66
C ARG A 221 14.29 -0.38 3.73
N ALA A 222 14.81 0.03 2.59
CA ALA A 222 15.88 1.03 2.53
C ALA A 222 15.39 2.44 2.94
N VAL A 223 14.08 2.67 2.93
CA VAL A 223 13.49 3.92 3.42
C VAL A 223 13.35 3.85 4.95
N PRO A 224 14.00 4.73 5.71
CA PRO A 224 13.90 4.72 7.16
C PRO A 224 12.48 5.05 7.64
N ALA A 225 11.93 4.24 8.55
CA ALA A 225 10.61 4.47 9.12
C ALA A 225 10.50 5.84 9.81
N ASN A 226 11.58 6.28 10.48
CA ASN A 226 11.64 7.59 11.14
C ASN A 226 11.57 8.77 10.15
N LEU A 227 12.01 8.61 8.90
CA LEU A 227 11.83 9.62 7.85
C LEU A 227 10.35 9.83 7.57
N ILE A 228 9.59 8.76 7.38
CA ILE A 228 8.14 8.82 7.14
C ILE A 228 7.44 9.46 8.34
N SER A 229 7.81 9.09 9.56
CA SER A 229 7.34 9.75 10.78
C SER A 229 7.63 11.24 10.79
N GLN A 230 8.84 11.64 10.41
CA GLN A 230 9.26 13.04 10.38
C GLN A 230 8.52 13.85 9.31
N LEU A 231 8.30 13.26 8.14
CA LEU A 231 7.64 13.91 7.01
C LEU A 231 6.15 14.13 7.24
N PHE A 232 5.45 13.14 7.80
CA PHE A 232 3.98 13.12 7.78
C PHE A 232 3.33 13.17 9.16
N PHE A 233 3.99 12.66 10.20
CA PHE A 233 3.32 12.38 11.47
C PHE A 233 3.81 13.26 12.63
N MET A 234 5.01 13.85 12.55
CA MET A 234 5.54 14.73 13.61
C MET A 234 4.59 15.88 13.98
N ARG A 235 3.92 16.48 13.00
CA ARG A 235 2.96 17.56 13.24
C ARG A 235 1.65 17.09 13.88
N LEU A 236 1.28 15.83 13.69
CA LEU A 236 0.00 15.26 14.13
C LEU A 236 0.10 14.62 15.52
N VAL A 237 1.14 13.84 15.75
CA VAL A 237 1.29 13.01 16.98
C VAL A 237 2.54 13.36 17.79
N GLY A 238 3.25 14.42 17.39
CA GLY A 238 4.46 14.88 18.06
C GLY A 238 5.56 13.82 18.03
N LYS A 239 6.28 13.67 19.15
CA LYS A 239 7.39 12.70 19.30
C LYS A 239 6.93 11.26 19.57
N THR A 240 5.63 11.00 19.52
CA THR A 240 5.07 9.66 19.80
C THR A 240 5.42 8.72 18.64
N PRO A 241 6.12 7.60 18.88
CA PRO A 241 6.43 6.63 17.84
C PRO A 241 5.16 6.02 17.23
N ILE A 242 5.15 5.81 15.92
CA ILE A 242 4.03 5.19 15.22
C ILE A 242 3.80 3.77 15.74
N GLU A 243 4.85 3.08 16.15
CA GLU A 243 4.85 1.75 16.76
C GLU A 243 4.08 1.68 18.09
N THR A 244 3.97 2.81 18.80
CA THR A 244 3.13 2.94 19.99
C THR A 244 1.68 3.10 19.59
N LEU A 245 1.41 3.97 18.62
CA LEU A 245 0.05 4.20 18.11
C LEU A 245 -0.53 2.95 17.45
N ILE A 246 0.27 2.15 16.75
CA ILE A 246 -0.16 0.87 16.17
C ILE A 246 -0.75 -0.04 17.23
N ARG A 247 -0.09 -0.14 18.40
CA ARG A 247 -0.60 -0.95 19.52
C ARG A 247 -1.95 -0.41 19.99
N ASP A 248 -2.03 0.89 20.23
CA ASP A 248 -3.24 1.52 20.74
C ASP A 248 -4.39 1.37 19.75
N MET A 249 -4.12 1.61 18.46
CA MET A 249 -5.08 1.40 17.39
C MET A 249 -5.55 -0.05 17.39
N GLN A 250 -4.66 -1.06 17.40
CA GLN A 250 -5.04 -2.48 17.39
C GLN A 250 -5.94 -2.89 18.57
N LEU A 251 -5.82 -2.21 19.70
CA LEU A 251 -6.65 -2.45 20.88
C LEU A 251 -7.99 -1.68 20.85
N VAL A 252 -8.14 -0.67 19.99
CA VAL A 252 -9.36 0.13 19.86
C VAL A 252 -10.38 -0.55 18.93
N PRO A 253 -11.66 -0.71 19.35
CA PRO A 253 -12.72 -1.23 18.49
C PRO A 253 -12.88 -0.43 17.20
N VAL A 254 -13.10 -1.11 16.07
CA VAL A 254 -13.22 -0.52 14.72
C VAL A 254 -14.28 0.60 14.66
N SER A 255 -15.32 0.53 15.49
CA SER A 255 -16.36 1.55 15.62
C SER A 255 -15.86 2.93 16.07
N HIS A 256 -14.73 3.00 16.79
CA HIS A 256 -14.16 4.25 17.28
C HIS A 256 -13.10 4.85 16.34
N LEU A 257 -12.55 4.06 15.40
CA LEU A 257 -11.61 4.55 14.38
C LEU A 257 -12.31 5.36 13.28
N ARG A 258 -13.59 5.08 13.00
CA ARG A 258 -14.41 5.82 12.02
C ARG A 258 -14.79 7.24 12.46
N LEU A 259 -14.42 7.65 13.68
CA LEU A 259 -14.72 8.94 14.27
C LEU A 259 -13.49 9.84 14.40
N LEU A 260 -12.31 9.38 13.98
CA LEU A 260 -11.15 10.25 13.86
C LEU A 260 -11.24 11.03 12.54
N PRO A 261 -11.06 12.36 12.59
CA PRO A 261 -11.29 13.27 11.47
C PRO A 261 -10.39 12.96 10.27
#